data_AF-A0A6P4ZET2-F1
#
_entry.id   AF-A0A6P4ZET2-F1
#
_cell.length_a   1.000
_cell.length_b   1.000
_cell.length_c   1.000
_cell.angle_alpha   90.00
_cell.angle_beta   90.00
_cell.angle_gamma   90.00
#
_symmetry.space_group_name_H-M   'P 1'
#
loop_
_entity.id
_entity.type
_entity.pdbx_description
1 polymer ?
#
loop_
_entity_poly.entity_id
_entity_poly.type
_entity_poly.pdbx_seq_one_letter_code
_entity_poly.pdbx_strand_id
1 'polypeptide(L)'
;MGSECHQLIRKFYGLQEERIKVYRRFEEGFETYLNTSPNYDFAPYRQLVHDVTQEFQRISGDVIAIRDRLRDDHNQVELVKLLEKIQEEEKKKLQLTAEFQVARQVEIDNGDVDHYKEEVTQVKKRLQQSVTRICEHMDDLKFESEDL
;
A
#
# COMPACT_ATOMS: atom_id res chain seq x y z
N MET A 1 21.08 -19.63 -11.80
CA MET A 1 20.18 -18.53 -12.20
C MET A 1 18.83 -18.64 -11.49
N GLY A 2 18.06 -19.73 -11.64
CA GLY A 2 16.78 -19.91 -10.93
C GLY A 2 16.83 -19.65 -9.42
N SER A 3 17.86 -20.13 -8.71
CA SER A 3 18.00 -19.91 -7.25
C SER A 3 18.07 -18.43 -6.82
N GLU A 4 18.63 -17.54 -7.64
CA GLU A 4 18.74 -16.12 -7.29
C GLU A 4 17.44 -15.37 -7.58
N CYS A 5 16.77 -15.66 -8.70
CA CYS A 5 15.43 -15.14 -8.99
C CYS A 5 14.44 -15.50 -7.88
N HIS A 6 14.45 -16.76 -7.42
CA HIS A 6 13.62 -17.20 -6.29
C HIS A 6 13.91 -16.42 -5.00
N GLN A 7 15.17 -16.10 -4.72
CA GLN A 7 15.52 -15.29 -3.55
C GLN A 7 15.02 -13.85 -3.66
N LEU A 8 15.13 -13.25 -4.85
CA LEU A 8 14.60 -11.91 -5.14
C LEU A 8 13.08 -11.86 -4.96
N ILE A 9 12.36 -12.84 -5.49
CA ILE A 9 10.90 -12.96 -5.33
C ILE A 9 10.51 -13.19 -3.87
N ARG A 10 11.23 -14.07 -3.15
CA ARG A 10 11.00 -14.27 -1.71
C ARG A 10 11.22 -12.98 -0.92
N LYS A 11 12.24 -12.20 -1.25
CA LYS A 11 12.48 -10.88 -0.63
C LYS A 11 11.33 -9.91 -0.94
N PHE A 12 10.83 -9.91 -2.17
CA PHE A 12 9.66 -9.12 -2.55
C PHE A 12 8.42 -9.45 -1.71
N TYR A 13 8.09 -10.74 -1.50
CA TYR A 13 6.98 -11.13 -0.63
C TYR A 13 7.16 -10.62 0.81
N GLY A 14 8.37 -10.72 1.37
CA GLY A 14 8.66 -10.17 2.70
C GLY A 14 8.47 -8.65 2.78
N LEU A 15 8.80 -7.91 1.73
CA LEU A 15 8.54 -6.47 1.63
C LEU A 15 7.05 -6.16 1.56
N GLN A 16 6.23 -7.00 0.93
CA GLN A 16 4.77 -6.84 0.91
C GLN A 16 4.15 -7.11 2.28
N GLU A 17 4.63 -8.14 3.00
CA GLU A 17 4.21 -8.38 4.39
C GLU A 17 4.55 -7.19 5.30
N GLU A 18 5.73 -6.60 5.13
CA GLU A 18 6.11 -5.40 5.85
C GLU A 18 5.19 -4.23 5.50
N ARG A 19 4.93 -4.00 4.22
CA ARG A 19 4.03 -2.94 3.74
C ARG A 19 2.64 -3.04 4.39
N ILE A 20 2.10 -4.26 4.51
CA ILE A 20 0.81 -4.49 5.19
C ILE A 20 0.87 -4.03 6.66
N LYS A 21 1.97 -4.28 7.37
CA LYS A 21 2.15 -3.81 8.75
C LYS A 21 2.22 -2.29 8.84
N VAL A 22 2.88 -1.63 7.88
CA VAL A 22 2.92 -0.15 7.79
C VAL A 22 1.51 0.42 7.60
N TYR A 23 0.71 -0.15 6.68
CA TYR A 23 -0.68 0.28 6.50
C TYR A 23 -1.53 0.07 7.76
N ARG A 24 -1.37 -1.05 8.47
CA ARG A 24 -2.07 -1.29 9.74
C ARG A 24 -1.71 -0.24 10.78
N ARG A 25 -0.42 0.02 10.98
CA ARG A 25 0.08 1.06 11.91
C ARG A 25 -0.48 2.44 11.53
N PHE A 26 -0.54 2.74 10.24
CA PHE A 26 -1.06 4.01 9.76
C PHE A 26 -2.56 4.18 10.06
N GLU A 27 -3.36 3.13 9.85
CA GLU A 27 -4.79 3.15 10.17
C GLU A 27 -5.03 3.26 11.68
N GLU A 28 -4.34 2.46 12.49
CA GLU A 28 -4.48 2.48 13.96
C GLU A 28 -4.16 3.86 14.56
N GLY A 29 -3.11 4.51 14.04
CA GLY A 29 -2.78 5.86 14.47
C GLY A 29 -3.74 6.93 13.97
N PHE A 30 -4.34 6.73 12.79
CA PHE A 30 -5.42 7.60 12.31
C PHE A 30 -6.70 7.47 13.16
N GLU A 31 -7.09 6.25 13.56
CA GLU A 31 -8.21 6.04 14.48
C GLU A 31 -7.95 6.71 15.84
N THR A 32 -6.72 6.60 16.35
CA THR A 32 -6.31 7.27 17.58
C THR A 32 -6.43 8.79 17.44
N TYR A 33 -6.00 9.34 16.31
CA TYR A 33 -6.16 10.76 15.98
C TYR A 33 -7.64 11.17 15.91
N LEU A 34 -8.50 10.42 15.22
CA LEU A 34 -9.92 10.73 15.12
C LEU A 34 -10.64 10.74 16.48
N ASN A 35 -10.24 9.85 17.39
CA ASN A 35 -10.79 9.79 18.75
C ASN A 35 -10.46 11.01 19.63
N THR A 36 -9.59 11.91 19.17
CA THR A 36 -9.31 13.19 19.84
C THR A 36 -10.21 14.34 19.37
N SER A 37 -11.15 14.08 18.45
CA SER A 37 -12.16 15.07 18.01
C SER A 37 -12.96 15.63 19.20
N PRO A 38 -13.33 16.93 19.19
CA PRO A 38 -13.03 17.92 18.15
C PRO A 38 -11.64 18.57 18.30
N ASN A 39 -10.96 18.35 19.42
CA ASN A 39 -9.66 18.98 19.73
C ASN A 39 -8.51 18.07 19.30
N TYR A 40 -8.39 17.89 17.98
CA TYR A 40 -7.45 16.96 17.37
C TYR A 40 -6.00 17.09 17.89
N ASP A 41 -5.42 15.98 18.32
CA ASP A 41 -4.00 15.91 18.67
C ASP A 41 -3.13 15.63 17.43
N PHE A 42 -2.80 16.71 16.72
CA PHE A 42 -2.13 16.61 15.43
C PHE A 42 -0.64 16.28 15.53
N ALA A 43 0.03 16.57 16.65
CA ALA A 43 1.49 16.43 16.72
C ALA A 43 1.95 14.95 16.65
N PRO A 44 1.38 14.02 17.44
CA PRO A 44 1.72 12.59 17.33
C PRO A 44 1.34 12.00 15.98
N TYR A 45 0.17 12.38 15.45
CA TYR A 45 -0.28 11.86 14.16
C TYR A 45 0.58 12.35 13.00
N ARG A 46 0.99 13.63 12.99
CA ARG A 46 1.95 14.14 12.00
C ARG A 46 3.28 13.40 12.05
N GLN A 47 3.80 13.12 13.25
CA GLN A 47 5.03 12.33 13.38
C GLN A 47 4.84 10.92 12.83
N LEU A 48 3.71 10.27 13.12
CA LEU A 48 3.39 8.97 12.54
C LEU A 48 3.34 9.01 11.01
N VAL A 49 2.68 10.01 10.41
CA VAL A 49 2.61 10.19 8.95
C VAL A 49 4.02 10.28 8.35
N HIS A 50 4.92 11.00 9.01
CA HIS A 50 6.33 11.08 8.60
C HIS A 50 7.01 9.72 8.62
N ASP A 51 6.91 9.00 9.75
CA ASP A 51 7.53 7.68 9.91
C ASP A 51 7.04 6.68 8.85
N VAL A 52 5.71 6.54 8.69
CA VAL A 52 5.15 5.57 7.72
C VAL A 52 5.48 5.96 6.28
N THR A 53 5.61 7.27 5.99
CA THR A 53 6.04 7.74 4.66
C THR A 53 7.47 7.26 4.36
N GLN A 54 8.38 7.36 5.33
CA GLN A 54 9.75 6.86 5.18
C GLN A 54 9.77 5.34 4.99
N GLU A 55 8.97 4.60 5.74
CA GLU A 55 8.86 3.14 5.59
C GLU A 55 8.33 2.76 4.19
N PHE A 56 7.27 3.41 3.70
CA PHE A 56 6.77 3.20 2.34
C PHE A 56 7.80 3.53 1.26
N GLN A 57 8.55 4.62 1.42
CA GLN A 57 9.63 4.99 0.51
C GLN A 57 10.74 3.93 0.48
N ARG A 58 11.17 3.46 1.66
CA ARG A 58 12.19 2.41 1.77
C ARG A 58 11.74 1.11 1.10
N ILE A 59 10.54 0.64 1.42
CA ILE A 59 9.96 -0.57 0.81
C ILE A 59 9.89 -0.42 -0.71
N SER A 60 9.39 0.72 -1.20
CA SER A 60 9.25 0.96 -2.65
C SER A 60 10.60 1.02 -3.36
N GLY A 61 11.63 1.60 -2.72
CA GLY A 61 13.00 1.59 -3.22
C GLY A 61 13.58 0.18 -3.32
N ASP A 62 13.36 -0.65 -2.30
CA ASP A 62 13.82 -2.05 -2.32
C ASP A 62 13.11 -2.90 -3.39
N VAL A 63 11.80 -2.67 -3.61
CA VAL A 63 11.05 -3.33 -4.69
C VAL A 63 11.56 -2.90 -6.07
N ILE A 64 11.85 -1.61 -6.26
CA ILE A 64 12.45 -1.09 -7.49
C ILE A 64 13.80 -1.77 -7.76
N ALA A 65 14.64 -1.89 -6.74
CA ALA A 65 15.93 -2.57 -6.88
C ALA A 65 15.78 -4.06 -7.24
N ILE A 66 14.80 -4.76 -6.66
CA ILE A 66 14.49 -6.15 -7.03
C ILE A 66 14.05 -6.24 -8.49
N ARG A 67 13.12 -5.39 -8.91
CA ARG A 67 12.63 -5.32 -10.30
C ARG A 67 13.79 -5.08 -11.28
N ASP A 68 14.65 -4.12 -10.98
CA ASP A 68 15.77 -3.76 -11.84
C ASP A 68 16.76 -4.93 -11.98
N ARG A 69 17.07 -5.65 -10.91
CA ARG A 69 17.90 -6.87 -10.99
C ARG A 69 17.24 -7.99 -11.79
N LEU A 70 15.94 -8.22 -11.60
CA LEU A 70 15.20 -9.22 -12.40
C LEU A 70 15.22 -8.90 -13.89
N ARG A 71 15.16 -7.61 -14.26
CA ARG A 71 15.25 -7.14 -15.64
C ARG A 71 16.68 -7.26 -16.18
N ASP A 72 17.62 -6.65 -15.49
CA ASP A 72 18.95 -6.34 -16.03
C ASP A 72 19.91 -7.54 -15.91
N ASP A 73 19.82 -8.32 -14.82
CA ASP A 73 20.71 -9.46 -14.55
C ASP A 73 20.13 -10.80 -15.01
N HIS A 74 18.79 -10.91 -15.10
CA HIS A 74 18.10 -12.20 -15.29
C HIS A 74 17.11 -12.23 -16.45
N ASN A 75 16.83 -11.10 -17.11
CA ASN A 75 15.91 -10.99 -18.25
C ASN A 75 14.50 -11.58 -17.99
N GLN A 76 14.00 -11.46 -16.76
CA GLN A 76 12.71 -12.00 -16.32
C GLN A 76 11.54 -11.04 -16.64
N VAL A 77 11.20 -10.95 -17.93
CA VAL A 77 10.27 -9.94 -18.45
C VAL A 77 8.88 -9.99 -17.80
N GLU A 78 8.28 -11.17 -17.63
CA GLU A 78 6.92 -11.28 -17.09
C GLU A 78 6.88 -10.97 -15.59
N LEU A 79 7.86 -11.44 -14.81
CA LEU A 79 7.99 -11.07 -13.39
C LEU A 79 8.15 -9.55 -13.21
N VAL A 80 8.96 -8.91 -14.05
CA VAL A 80 9.15 -7.45 -14.03
C VAL A 80 7.83 -6.72 -14.26
N LYS A 81 7.04 -7.13 -15.26
CA LYS A 81 5.72 -6.55 -15.53
C LYS A 81 4.75 -6.69 -14.34
N LEU A 82 4.75 -7.85 -13.69
CA LEU A 82 3.90 -8.09 -12.51
C LEU A 82 4.31 -7.21 -11.34
N LEU A 83 5.62 -7.09 -11.06
CA LEU A 83 6.13 -6.18 -10.02
C LEU A 83 5.76 -4.71 -10.30
N GLU A 84 5.80 -4.28 -11.56
CA GLU A 84 5.39 -2.92 -11.94
C GLU A 84 3.90 -2.67 -11.70
N LYS A 85 3.02 -3.61 -12.10
CA LYS A 85 1.58 -3.52 -11.83
C LYS A 85 1.28 -3.47 -10.34
N ILE A 86 1.95 -4.30 -9.54
CA ILE A 86 1.81 -4.30 -8.08
C ILE A 86 2.24 -2.96 -7.50
N GLN A 87 3.38 -2.41 -7.93
CA GLN A 87 3.86 -1.10 -7.48
C GLN A 87 2.91 0.05 -7.86
N GLU A 88 2.30 -0.01 -9.05
CA GLU A 88 1.31 0.98 -9.48
C GLU A 88 0.05 0.93 -8.62
N GLU A 89 -0.51 -0.25 -8.39
CA GLU A 89 -1.68 -0.39 -7.52
C GLU A 89 -1.34 -0.08 -6.05
N GLU A 90 -0.12 -0.37 -5.56
CA GLU A 90 0.30 0.05 -4.22
C GLU A 90 0.41 1.57 -4.07
N LYS A 91 0.90 2.26 -5.10
CA LYS A 91 0.91 3.73 -5.14
C LYS A 91 -0.51 4.28 -5.09
N LYS A 92 -1.41 3.71 -5.89
CA LYS A 92 -2.82 4.10 -5.92
C LYS A 92 -3.53 3.82 -4.60
N LYS A 93 -3.27 2.66 -3.98
CA LYS A 93 -3.78 2.30 -2.66
C LYS A 93 -3.37 3.31 -1.61
N LEU A 94 -2.11 3.73 -1.58
CA LEU A 94 -1.63 4.75 -0.64
C LEU A 94 -2.33 6.10 -0.83
N GLN A 95 -2.53 6.54 -2.08
CA GLN A 95 -3.29 7.76 -2.39
C GLN A 95 -4.74 7.65 -1.91
N LEU A 96 -5.40 6.53 -2.20
CA LEU A 96 -6.77 6.26 -1.75
C LEU A 96 -6.89 6.17 -0.23
N THR A 97 -5.87 5.66 0.48
CA THR A 97 -5.84 5.66 1.94
C THR A 97 -5.81 7.09 2.47
N ALA A 98 -5.00 7.98 1.91
CA ALA A 98 -5.00 9.39 2.30
C ALA A 98 -6.34 10.08 1.98
N GLU A 99 -6.91 9.86 0.79
CA GLU A 99 -8.25 10.35 0.43
C GLU A 99 -9.32 9.86 1.42
N PHE A 100 -9.25 8.58 1.81
CA PHE A 100 -10.20 7.96 2.73
C PHE A 100 -10.12 8.58 4.12
N GLN A 101 -8.91 8.83 4.62
CA GLN A 101 -8.71 9.48 5.91
C GLN A 101 -9.26 10.91 5.92
N VAL A 102 -9.02 11.68 4.84
CA VAL A 102 -9.63 13.02 4.70
C VAL A 102 -11.15 12.94 4.68
N ALA A 103 -11.74 12.05 3.87
CA ALA A 103 -13.19 11.89 3.78
C ALA A 103 -13.82 11.52 5.14
N ARG A 104 -13.19 10.62 5.90
CA ARG A 104 -13.64 10.23 7.24
C ARG A 104 -13.57 11.37 8.24
N GLN A 105 -12.51 12.16 8.21
CA GLN A 105 -12.41 13.33 9.08
C GLN A 105 -13.52 14.34 8.75
N VAL A 106 -13.76 14.60 7.45
CA VAL A 106 -14.84 15.49 7.00
C VAL A 106 -16.22 15.01 7.44
N GLU A 107 -16.51 13.70 7.34
CA GLU A 107 -17.75 13.11 7.84
C GLU A 107 -17.94 13.38 9.34
N ILE A 108 -16.89 13.17 10.15
CA ILE A 108 -16.93 13.40 11.60
C ILE A 108 -17.14 14.88 11.93
N ASP A 109 -16.40 15.77 11.26
CA ASP A 109 -16.42 17.22 11.53
C ASP A 109 -17.75 17.88 11.13
N ASN A 110 -18.44 17.34 10.11
CA ASN A 110 -19.68 17.90 9.59
C ASN A 110 -20.95 17.16 10.05
N GLY A 111 -20.80 16.01 10.74
CA GLY A 111 -21.90 15.22 11.27
C GLY A 111 -22.61 14.35 10.23
N ASP A 112 -23.80 13.87 10.60
CA ASP A 112 -24.58 12.90 9.81
C ASP A 112 -25.25 13.56 8.59
N VAL A 113 -24.46 13.82 7.56
CA VAL A 113 -24.92 14.31 6.26
C VAL A 113 -24.64 13.24 5.20
N ASP A 114 -25.69 12.80 4.51
CA ASP A 114 -25.65 11.69 3.54
C ASP A 114 -24.53 11.84 2.50
N HIS A 115 -24.27 13.06 2.03
CA HIS A 115 -23.21 13.35 1.07
C HIS A 115 -21.82 12.87 1.54
N TYR A 116 -21.42 13.17 2.79
CA TYR A 116 -20.10 12.78 3.30
C TYR A 116 -20.00 11.27 3.53
N LYS A 117 -21.10 10.62 3.93
CA LYS A 117 -21.18 9.15 4.02
C LYS A 117 -21.02 8.48 2.66
N GLU A 118 -21.62 9.04 1.62
CA GLU A 118 -21.47 8.57 0.25
C GLU A 118 -20.02 8.70 -0.23
N GLU A 119 -19.36 9.83 0.02
CA GLU A 119 -17.94 10.02 -0.32
C GLU A 119 -17.04 8.99 0.36
N VAL A 120 -17.17 8.80 1.68
CA VAL A 120 -16.42 7.77 2.44
C VAL A 120 -16.65 6.38 1.84
N THR A 121 -17.90 6.05 1.51
CA THR A 121 -18.26 4.76 0.91
C THR A 121 -17.63 4.56 -0.46
N GLN A 122 -17.63 5.60 -1.30
CA GLN A 122 -17.04 5.55 -2.64
C GLN A 122 -15.52 5.36 -2.60
N VAL A 123 -14.83 6.12 -1.75
CA VAL A 123 -13.37 5.97 -1.60
C VAL A 123 -13.02 4.61 -1.03
N LYS A 124 -13.77 4.11 -0.03
CA LYS A 124 -13.60 2.76 0.52
C LYS A 124 -13.73 1.68 -0.55
N LYS A 125 -14.72 1.80 -1.44
CA LYS A 125 -14.91 0.86 -2.56
C LYS A 125 -13.71 0.88 -3.52
N ARG A 126 -13.21 2.06 -3.88
CA ARG A 126 -12.00 2.21 -4.72
C ARG A 126 -10.77 1.59 -4.05
N LEU A 127 -10.63 1.76 -2.74
CA LEU A 127 -9.54 1.16 -1.96
C LEU A 127 -9.60 -0.37 -2.00
N GLN A 128 -10.79 -0.95 -1.76
CA GLN A 128 -11.00 -2.40 -1.84
C GLN A 128 -10.67 -2.94 -3.23
N GLN A 129 -11.07 -2.24 -4.30
CA GLN A 129 -10.73 -2.63 -5.67
C GLN A 129 -9.22 -2.64 -5.91
N SER A 130 -8.48 -1.67 -5.38
CA SER A 130 -7.02 -1.64 -5.51
C SER A 130 -6.37 -2.79 -4.76
N VAL A 131 -6.85 -3.12 -3.55
CA VAL A 131 -6.41 -4.31 -2.80
C VAL A 131 -6.66 -5.60 -3.58
N THR A 132 -7.85 -5.76 -4.17
CA THR A 132 -8.18 -6.93 -4.98
C THR A 132 -7.20 -7.09 -6.15
N ARG A 133 -6.90 -6.02 -6.88
CA ARG A 133 -5.94 -6.05 -8.00
C ARG A 133 -4.52 -6.38 -7.55
N ILE A 134 -4.09 -5.87 -6.40
CA ILE A 134 -2.81 -6.26 -5.81
C ILE A 134 -2.81 -7.76 -5.56
N CYS A 135 -3.83 -8.31 -4.90
CA CYS A 135 -3.92 -9.76 -4.65
C CYS A 135 -3.90 -10.57 -5.95
N GLU A 136 -4.66 -10.18 -6.97
CA GLU A 136 -4.65 -10.83 -8.30
C GLU A 136 -3.24 -10.87 -8.90
N HIS A 137 -2.52 -9.74 -8.89
CA HIS A 137 -1.15 -9.69 -9.40
C HIS A 137 -0.14 -10.45 -8.54
N MET A 138 -0.36 -10.53 -7.22
CA MET A 138 0.46 -11.34 -6.32
C MET A 138 0.27 -12.84 -6.57
N ASP A 139 -0.94 -13.25 -6.93
CA ASP A 139 -1.25 -14.63 -7.33
C ASP A 139 -0.63 -14.95 -8.69
N ASP A 140 -0.80 -14.07 -9.69
CA ASP A 140 -0.12 -14.20 -11.00
C ASP A 140 1.40 -14.32 -10.83
N LEU A 141 1.99 -13.49 -9.95
CA LEU A 141 3.42 -13.52 -9.65
C LEU A 141 3.85 -14.85 -9.05
N LYS A 142 3.01 -15.44 -8.19
CA LYS A 142 3.28 -16.72 -7.58
C LYS A 142 3.35 -17.80 -8.66
N PHE A 143 2.36 -17.87 -9.53
CA PHE A 143 2.33 -18.85 -10.63
C PHE A 143 3.54 -18.69 -11.55
N GLU A 144 3.85 -17.47 -11.99
CA GLU A 144 5.01 -17.22 -12.87
C GLU A 144 6.34 -17.58 -12.18
N SER A 145 6.42 -17.43 -10.84
CA SER A 145 7.62 -17.77 -10.08
C SER A 145 7.81 -19.27 -9.84
N GLU A 146 6.78 -20.12 -10.02
CA GLU A 146 6.89 -21.57 -9.86
C GLU A 146 7.71 -22.22 -10.99
N ASP A 147 7.82 -21.55 -12.15
CA ASP A 147 8.53 -22.03 -13.34
C ASP A 147 10.02 -21.57 -13.42
N LEU A 148 10.55 -20.94 -12.36
CA LEU A 148 11.89 -20.33 -12.29
C LEU A 148 13.09 -21.30 -12.12
#